data_AF-A0A958MMI9-F1
#
_entry.id   AF-A0A958MMI9-F1
#
_cell.length_a   1.000
_cell.length_b   1.000
_cell.length_c   1.000
_cell.angle_alpha   90.00
_cell.angle_beta   90.00
_cell.angle_gamma   90.00
#
_symmetry.space_group_name_H-M   'P 1'
#
loop_
_entity.id
_entity.type
_entity.pdbx_description
1 polymer ?
#
loop_
_entity_poly.entity_id
_entity_poly.type
_entity_poly.pdbx_seq_one_letter_code
_entity_poly.pdbx_strand_id
1 'polypeptide(L)'
;NIVFVANVQGLMSPASTSTAAFDENVLFEFNIDNDGDAVEDLVIQATARDGKMYFFGPTAPSQTGLNSTIVTTATTNSVDISSYGSNAIVESNNGMRFFAGPRDDPFFMDFARYVQIVTPGDDDGDGMEEGAFLPAGTGEGFASDTFAGTNVLSIVVELPKSMVGSGDSVNLWVESKRKQ
;
A
#
# COMPACT_ATOMS: atom_id res chain seq x y z
N ASN A 1 -16.14 2.36 8.86
CA ASN A 1 -14.85 2.97 8.43
C ASN A 1 -14.45 2.43 7.07
N ILE A 2 -13.52 3.11 6.42
CA ILE A 2 -12.79 2.70 5.21
C ILE A 2 -11.31 2.75 5.58
N VAL A 3 -10.51 1.83 5.04
CA VAL A 3 -9.05 1.81 5.19
C VAL A 3 -8.43 1.92 3.82
N PHE A 4 -7.52 2.88 3.67
CA PHE A 4 -6.67 3.04 2.50
C PHE A 4 -5.28 2.52 2.83
N VAL A 5 -4.71 1.73 1.92
CA VAL A 5 -3.37 1.17 2.05
C VAL A 5 -2.64 1.39 0.75
N ALA A 6 -1.49 2.06 0.81
CA ALA A 6 -0.53 2.11 -0.28
C ALA A 6 0.73 1.36 0.16
N ASN A 7 1.03 0.28 -0.55
CA ASN A 7 2.29 -0.44 -0.39
C ASN A 7 3.28 0.07 -1.43
N VAL A 8 4.45 0.47 -0.97
CA VAL A 8 5.54 0.97 -1.81
C VAL A 8 6.80 0.20 -1.47
N GLN A 9 7.73 0.15 -2.42
CA GLN A 9 9.01 -0.55 -2.23
C GLN A 9 8.80 -1.99 -1.72
N GLY A 10 8.22 -2.86 -2.56
CA GLY A 10 7.92 -4.24 -2.20
C GLY A 10 9.07 -5.22 -2.40
N LEU A 11 8.79 -6.50 -2.12
CA LEU A 11 9.73 -7.62 -2.26
C LEU A 11 11.04 -7.42 -1.46
N MET A 12 10.97 -6.70 -0.33
CA MET A 12 12.16 -6.41 0.47
C MET A 12 12.52 -7.59 1.37
N SER A 13 13.74 -8.10 1.24
CA SER A 13 14.31 -9.01 2.25
C SER A 13 14.42 -8.35 3.63
N PRO A 14 14.49 -9.11 4.74
CA PRO A 14 14.76 -8.56 6.08
C PRO A 14 15.94 -7.59 6.14
N ALA A 15 17.03 -7.89 5.42
CA ALA A 15 18.19 -7.02 5.34
C ALA A 15 17.86 -5.71 4.62
N SER A 16 17.17 -5.77 3.48
CA SER A 16 16.74 -4.58 2.73
C SER A 16 15.74 -3.73 3.52
N THR A 17 14.86 -4.36 4.29
CA THR A 17 13.84 -3.68 5.13
C THR A 17 14.48 -2.86 6.25
N SER A 18 15.60 -3.32 6.82
CA SER A 18 16.30 -2.63 7.91
C SER A 18 16.81 -1.23 7.55
N THR A 19 17.01 -0.97 6.25
CA THR A 19 17.46 0.33 5.71
C THR A 19 16.43 1.00 4.81
N ALA A 20 15.21 0.46 4.73
CA ALA A 20 14.15 1.01 3.89
C ALA A 20 13.64 2.33 4.45
N ALA A 21 13.38 3.29 3.58
CA ALA A 21 12.87 4.61 3.95
C ALA A 21 12.00 5.17 2.81
N PHE A 22 10.99 5.96 3.18
CA PHE A 22 10.21 6.74 2.22
C PHE A 22 11.09 7.87 1.65
N ASP A 23 11.03 8.10 0.33
CA ASP A 23 11.69 9.26 -0.30
C ASP A 23 10.93 10.54 0.07
N GLU A 24 11.58 11.46 0.79
CA GLU A 24 10.99 12.74 1.22
C GLU A 24 10.66 13.69 0.06
N ASN A 25 11.07 13.37 -1.17
CA ASN A 25 10.69 14.12 -2.37
C ASN A 25 9.47 13.51 -3.08
N VAL A 26 8.79 12.54 -2.46
CA VAL A 26 7.59 11.91 -3.00
C VAL A 26 6.37 12.31 -2.17
N LEU A 27 5.32 12.72 -2.88
CA LEU A 27 3.96 12.87 -2.39
C LEU A 27 3.17 11.64 -2.82
N PHE A 28 2.61 10.92 -1.87
CA PHE A 28 1.61 9.89 -2.14
C PHE A 28 0.23 10.52 -2.00
N GLU A 29 -0.69 10.19 -2.89
CA GLU A 29 -2.02 10.78 -2.92
C GLU A 29 -3.05 9.68 -3.11
N PHE A 30 -3.90 9.48 -2.12
CA PHE A 30 -5.12 8.69 -2.26
C PHE A 30 -6.18 9.60 -2.83
N ASN A 31 -6.58 9.33 -4.06
CA ASN A 31 -7.59 10.06 -4.78
C ASN A 31 -8.95 9.39 -4.58
N ILE A 32 -9.97 10.21 -4.39
CA ILE A 32 -11.33 9.80 -4.04
C ILE A 32 -12.27 10.55 -4.99
N ASP A 33 -12.94 9.79 -5.86
CA ASP A 33 -14.06 10.23 -6.68
C ASP A 33 -15.35 9.72 -6.03
N ASN A 34 -16.24 10.64 -5.67
CA ASN A 34 -17.49 10.34 -4.99
C ASN A 34 -18.75 10.71 -5.80
N ASP A 35 -18.59 11.18 -7.04
CA ASP A 35 -19.69 11.50 -7.95
C ASP A 35 -19.72 10.66 -9.25
N GLY A 36 -18.65 9.90 -9.51
CA GLY A 36 -18.53 8.93 -10.59
C GLY A 36 -18.05 9.51 -11.91
N ASP A 37 -17.49 10.72 -11.93
CA ASP A 37 -16.97 11.36 -13.16
C ASP A 37 -15.53 10.95 -13.53
N ALA A 38 -14.89 10.11 -12.71
CA ALA A 38 -13.50 9.68 -12.84
C ALA A 38 -12.46 10.81 -12.71
N VAL A 39 -12.80 11.85 -11.95
CA VAL A 39 -11.93 12.95 -11.51
C VAL A 39 -11.95 12.99 -9.98
N GLU A 40 -10.81 13.26 -9.35
CA GLU A 40 -10.74 13.28 -7.89
C GLU A 40 -11.48 14.48 -7.29
N ASP A 41 -12.47 14.19 -6.44
CA ASP A 41 -13.20 15.18 -5.64
C ASP A 41 -12.47 15.51 -4.35
N LEU A 42 -11.87 14.49 -3.75
CA LEU A 42 -11.13 14.57 -2.50
C LEU A 42 -9.80 13.84 -2.62
N VAL A 43 -8.81 14.35 -1.88
CA VAL A 43 -7.50 13.73 -1.76
C VAL A 43 -7.12 13.55 -0.29
N ILE A 44 -6.42 12.45 -0.01
CA ILE A 44 -5.62 12.28 1.20
C ILE A 44 -4.17 12.20 0.77
N GLN A 45 -3.41 13.23 1.10
CA GLN A 45 -2.01 13.37 0.74
C GLN A 45 -1.13 12.86 1.87
N ALA A 46 -0.07 12.12 1.54
CA ALA A 46 0.91 11.61 2.49
C ALA A 46 2.34 11.88 2.03
N THR A 47 3.19 12.43 2.89
CA THR A 47 4.61 12.66 2.58
C THR A 47 5.49 12.49 3.82
N ALA A 48 6.68 11.93 3.62
CA ALA A 48 7.63 11.69 4.70
C ALA A 48 8.50 12.92 4.95
N ARG A 49 8.73 13.23 6.22
CA ARG A 49 9.68 14.26 6.63
C ARG A 49 10.23 13.97 8.02
N ASP A 50 11.55 13.95 8.17
CA ASP A 50 12.22 13.86 9.46
C ASP A 50 11.74 12.69 10.34
N GLY A 51 11.58 11.51 9.72
CA GLY A 51 11.16 10.28 10.42
C GLY A 51 9.66 10.16 10.71
N LYS A 52 8.84 11.12 10.29
CA LYS A 52 7.38 11.09 10.37
C LYS A 52 6.75 10.99 8.99
N MET A 53 5.58 10.37 8.93
CA MET A 53 4.67 10.48 7.79
C MET A 53 3.62 11.54 8.13
N TYR A 54 3.52 12.57 7.30
CA TYR A 54 2.52 13.63 7.41
C TYR A 54 1.36 13.32 6.46
N PHE A 55 0.14 13.53 6.95
CA PHE A 55 -1.10 13.33 6.21
C PHE A 55 -1.88 14.63 6.12
N PHE A 56 -2.43 14.96 4.96
CA PHE A 56 -3.29 16.11 4.71
C PHE A 56 -4.62 15.66 4.10
N GLY A 57 -5.74 16.12 4.66
CA GLY A 57 -7.08 15.78 4.18
C GLY A 57 -7.83 14.76 5.05
N PRO A 58 -8.94 14.17 4.57
CA PRO A 58 -9.52 14.37 3.23
C PRO A 58 -9.90 15.81 2.93
N THR A 59 -9.62 16.30 1.72
CA THR A 59 -9.95 17.67 1.28
C THR A 59 -10.07 17.72 -0.24
N ALA A 60 -10.79 18.70 -0.78
CA ALA A 60 -10.71 18.98 -2.21
C ALA A 60 -9.27 19.38 -2.59
N PRO A 61 -8.72 18.85 -3.70
CA PRO A 61 -7.38 19.19 -4.14
C PRO A 61 -7.31 20.61 -4.75
N SER A 62 -6.12 21.20 -4.79
CA SER A 62 -5.92 22.52 -5.41
C SER A 62 -5.92 22.48 -6.95
N GLN A 63 -5.59 21.32 -7.51
CA GLN A 63 -5.78 21.00 -8.93
C GLN A 63 -6.02 19.49 -9.04
N THR A 64 -6.64 19.08 -10.14
CA THR A 64 -6.78 17.67 -10.46
C THR A 64 -5.75 17.19 -11.50
N GLY A 65 -5.61 15.88 -11.63
CA GLY A 65 -4.77 15.18 -12.58
C GLY A 65 -3.33 14.96 -12.12
N LEU A 66 -2.40 14.87 -13.09
CA LEU A 66 -1.05 14.34 -12.88
C LEU A 66 -0.15 15.18 -11.96
N ASN A 67 -0.48 16.46 -11.76
CA ASN A 67 0.28 17.36 -10.89
C ASN A 67 -0.52 17.62 -9.62
N SER A 68 0.17 17.82 -8.50
CA SER A 68 -0.47 18.13 -7.22
C SER A 68 0.39 19.08 -6.41
N THR A 69 -0.25 19.82 -5.52
CA THR A 69 0.38 20.64 -4.49
C THR A 69 -0.18 20.22 -3.15
N ILE A 70 0.68 20.14 -2.13
CA ILE A 70 0.24 19.81 -0.78
C ILE A 70 -0.77 20.86 -0.32
N VAL A 71 -1.97 20.41 0.05
CA VAL A 71 -3.05 21.28 0.54
C VAL A 71 -2.81 21.62 2.00
N THR A 72 -1.85 22.53 2.24
CA THR A 72 -1.38 22.90 3.60
C THR A 72 -2.46 23.53 4.49
N THR A 73 -3.58 23.97 3.92
CA THR A 73 -4.75 24.48 4.66
C THR A 73 -5.68 23.37 5.16
N ALA A 74 -5.48 22.13 4.73
CA ALA A 74 -6.30 21.00 5.14
C ALA A 74 -5.93 20.53 6.57
N THR A 75 -6.81 19.72 7.16
CA THR A 75 -6.52 19.02 8.41
C THR A 75 -5.22 18.22 8.24
N THR A 76 -4.25 18.52 9.11
CA THR A 76 -2.93 17.88 9.09
C THR A 76 -2.82 16.91 10.26
N ASN A 77 -2.33 15.70 10.00
CA ASN A 77 -2.02 14.70 11.00
C ASN A 77 -0.62 14.13 10.72
N SER A 78 -0.02 13.45 11.69
CA SER A 78 1.27 12.80 11.49
C SER A 78 1.41 11.58 12.39
N VAL A 79 2.23 10.62 11.97
CA VAL A 79 2.61 9.42 12.72
C VAL A 79 4.12 9.21 12.58
N ASP A 80 4.77 8.72 13.63
CA ASP A 80 6.16 8.27 13.51
C ASP A 80 6.23 7.05 12.59
N ILE A 81 7.22 7.05 11.70
CA ILE A 81 7.46 5.90 10.82
C ILE A 81 8.02 4.77 11.68
N SER A 82 7.29 3.66 11.73
CA SER A 82 7.71 2.50 12.51
C SER A 82 9.00 1.91 11.95
N SER A 83 9.93 1.54 12.83
CA SER A 83 11.18 0.90 12.44
C SER A 83 10.97 -0.59 12.17
N TYR A 84 11.87 -1.20 11.39
CA TYR A 84 11.84 -2.65 11.20
C TYR A 84 12.07 -3.38 12.53
N GLY A 85 11.24 -4.39 12.81
CA GLY A 85 11.31 -5.18 14.05
C GLY A 85 10.75 -4.48 15.30
N SER A 86 10.26 -3.25 15.21
CA SER A 86 9.56 -2.58 16.31
C SER A 86 8.06 -2.85 16.28
N ASN A 87 7.38 -2.64 17.41
CA ASN A 87 5.91 -2.59 17.41
C ASN A 87 5.40 -1.47 16.49
N ALA A 88 4.22 -1.68 15.92
CA ALA A 88 3.56 -0.67 15.10
C ALA A 88 3.23 0.58 15.92
N ILE A 89 3.64 1.73 15.42
CA ILE A 89 3.24 3.04 15.93
C ILE A 89 2.00 3.47 15.16
N VAL A 90 0.87 3.63 15.87
CA VAL A 90 -0.41 4.02 15.29
C VAL A 90 -0.89 5.27 16.01
N GLU A 91 -1.19 6.31 15.25
CA GLU A 91 -1.75 7.55 15.79
C GLU A 91 -3.24 7.64 15.48
N SER A 92 -4.00 8.17 16.43
CA SER A 92 -5.44 8.38 16.28
C SER A 92 -5.76 9.85 16.53
N ASN A 93 -6.26 10.54 15.51
CA ASN A 93 -6.60 11.95 15.62
C ASN A 93 -7.76 12.30 14.68
N ASN A 94 -8.61 13.24 15.08
CA ASN A 94 -9.77 13.69 14.28
C ASN A 94 -10.67 12.54 13.78
N GLY A 95 -10.82 11.47 14.57
CA GLY A 95 -11.60 10.29 14.19
C GLY A 95 -10.94 9.38 13.14
N MET A 96 -9.71 9.67 12.74
CA MET A 96 -8.91 8.88 11.80
C MET A 96 -7.79 8.13 12.53
N ARG A 97 -7.27 7.06 11.90
CA ARG A 97 -6.07 6.34 12.36
C ARG A 97 -5.02 6.29 11.27
N PHE A 98 -3.76 6.39 11.66
CA PHE A 98 -2.63 6.50 10.74
C PHE A 98 -1.53 5.51 11.11
N PHE A 99 -0.91 4.93 10.09
CA PHE A 99 0.29 4.13 10.23
C PHE A 99 1.22 4.34 9.02
N ALA A 100 2.53 4.34 9.27
CA ALA A 100 3.53 4.29 8.22
C ALA A 100 4.73 3.43 8.65
N GLY A 101 5.28 2.62 7.74
CA GLY A 101 6.49 1.85 7.97
C GLY A 101 6.42 0.43 7.41
N PRO A 102 7.42 -0.42 7.71
CA PRO A 102 7.48 -1.79 7.21
C PRO A 102 6.32 -2.69 7.66
N ARG A 103 5.88 -3.55 6.75
CA ARG A 103 4.95 -4.66 6.97
C ARG A 103 5.32 -5.83 6.08
N ASP A 104 4.93 -7.03 6.51
CA ASP A 104 4.96 -8.21 5.63
C ASP A 104 4.18 -7.91 4.35
N ASP A 105 4.70 -8.38 3.22
CA ASP A 105 4.01 -8.24 1.94
C ASP A 105 2.67 -9.00 2.00
N PRO A 106 1.52 -8.34 1.75
CA PRO A 106 0.22 -9.01 1.82
C PRO A 106 -0.03 -9.95 0.64
N PHE A 107 0.83 -9.95 -0.39
CA PHE A 107 0.67 -10.81 -1.55
C PHE A 107 1.23 -12.21 -1.27
N PHE A 108 0.35 -13.21 -1.40
CA PHE A 108 0.71 -14.62 -1.29
C PHE A 108 0.48 -15.30 -2.63
N MET A 109 1.51 -15.91 -3.20
CA MET A 109 1.39 -16.60 -4.49
C MET A 109 2.47 -17.65 -4.65
N ASP A 110 2.08 -18.80 -5.19
CA ASP A 110 3.01 -19.78 -5.74
C ASP A 110 3.41 -19.36 -7.15
N PHE A 111 4.34 -18.40 -7.22
CA PHE A 111 4.76 -17.80 -8.49
C PHE A 111 5.54 -18.79 -9.34
N ALA A 112 6.38 -19.63 -8.71
CA ALA A 112 7.08 -20.72 -9.41
C ALA A 112 6.08 -21.67 -10.08
N ARG A 113 5.05 -22.12 -9.34
CA ARG A 113 4.01 -23.00 -9.89
C ARG A 113 3.20 -22.33 -10.99
N TYR A 114 2.88 -21.04 -10.84
CA TYR A 114 2.21 -20.29 -11.90
C TYR A 114 3.02 -20.29 -13.20
N VAL A 115 4.33 -20.06 -13.12
CA VAL A 115 5.23 -20.06 -14.30
C VAL A 115 5.23 -21.42 -15.00
N GLN A 116 5.28 -22.53 -14.25
CA GLN A 116 5.19 -23.89 -14.79
C GLN A 116 3.87 -24.12 -15.55
N ILE A 117 2.73 -23.71 -14.95
CA ILE A 117 1.40 -23.87 -15.58
C ILE A 117 1.30 -23.13 -16.91
N VAL A 118 1.81 -21.89 -16.96
CA VAL A 118 1.72 -21.07 -18.18
C VAL A 118 2.84 -21.33 -19.19
N THR A 119 3.83 -22.15 -18.82
CA THR A 119 4.99 -22.52 -19.65
C THR A 119 5.11 -24.05 -19.74
N PRO A 120 4.26 -24.73 -20.52
CA PRO A 120 4.21 -26.19 -20.54
C PRO A 120 5.54 -26.83 -21.00
N GLY A 121 6.05 -27.80 -20.24
CA GLY A 121 7.25 -28.58 -20.57
C GLY A 121 8.53 -28.15 -19.85
N ASP A 122 8.40 -27.37 -18.77
CA ASP A 122 9.49 -27.01 -17.86
C ASP A 122 9.54 -28.03 -16.71
N ASP A 123 10.06 -29.21 -17.02
CA ASP A 123 10.23 -30.32 -16.08
C ASP A 123 11.30 -29.94 -15.04
N ASP A 124 10.86 -29.50 -13.87
CA ASP A 124 11.73 -29.23 -12.71
C ASP A 124 12.25 -30.52 -12.04
N GLY A 125 11.83 -31.68 -12.55
CA GLY A 125 12.25 -33.00 -12.08
C GLY A 125 11.53 -33.47 -10.83
N ASP A 126 10.46 -32.79 -10.38
CA ASP A 126 9.68 -33.19 -9.19
C ASP A 126 8.66 -34.32 -9.47
N GLY A 127 8.38 -34.61 -10.74
CA GLY A 127 7.47 -35.66 -11.19
C GLY A 127 5.98 -35.35 -10.99
N MET A 128 5.61 -34.08 -10.74
CA MET A 128 4.25 -33.61 -10.58
C MET A 128 3.71 -33.04 -11.89
N GLU A 129 2.41 -33.19 -12.15
CA GLU A 129 1.76 -32.65 -13.35
C GLU A 129 1.78 -31.11 -13.32
N GLU A 130 2.54 -30.46 -14.21
CA GLU A 130 2.70 -28.99 -14.32
C GLU A 130 1.41 -28.24 -14.74
N GLY A 131 0.25 -28.89 -14.83
CA GLY A 131 -0.98 -28.29 -15.36
C GLY A 131 -1.90 -27.63 -14.32
N ALA A 132 -1.59 -27.70 -13.02
CA ALA A 132 -2.51 -27.26 -11.97
C ALA A 132 -1.81 -26.72 -10.72
N PHE A 133 -2.47 -25.81 -10.00
CA PHE A 133 -1.98 -25.35 -8.70
C PHE A 133 -1.95 -26.48 -7.67
N LEU A 134 -0.97 -26.43 -6.77
CA LEU A 134 -0.83 -27.37 -5.67
C LEU A 134 -1.88 -27.13 -4.57
N PRO A 135 -2.26 -28.16 -3.79
CA PRO A 135 -3.16 -27.97 -2.65
C PRO A 135 -2.49 -27.14 -1.55
N ALA A 136 -3.31 -26.51 -0.69
CA ALA A 136 -2.81 -25.83 0.49
C ALA A 136 -2.24 -26.82 1.52
N GLY A 137 -1.14 -26.46 2.17
CA GLY A 137 -0.50 -27.25 3.22
C GLY A 137 0.91 -26.75 3.51
N THR A 138 1.72 -27.58 4.17
CA THR A 138 3.09 -27.21 4.55
C THR A 138 4.05 -28.34 4.19
N GLY A 139 5.20 -27.99 3.60
CA GLY A 139 6.21 -28.94 3.16
C GLY A 139 6.09 -29.28 1.67
N GLU A 140 6.87 -30.25 1.23
CA GLU A 140 6.89 -30.67 -0.18
C GLU A 140 5.52 -31.17 -0.65
N GLY A 141 5.15 -30.84 -1.90
CA GLY A 141 3.87 -31.22 -2.51
C GLY A 141 2.69 -30.29 -2.21
N PHE A 142 2.90 -29.19 -1.48
CA PHE A 142 1.89 -28.16 -1.22
C PHE A 142 2.28 -26.82 -1.84
N ALA A 143 1.29 -25.95 -2.05
CA ALA A 143 1.52 -24.60 -2.56
C ALA A 143 2.46 -23.82 -1.64
N SER A 144 3.45 -23.15 -2.24
CA SER A 144 4.43 -22.33 -1.53
C SER A 144 4.17 -20.85 -1.76
N ASP A 145 4.15 -20.04 -0.71
CA ASP A 145 4.16 -18.59 -0.86
C ASP A 145 5.58 -18.13 -1.24
N THR A 146 5.77 -17.78 -2.52
CA THR A 146 7.05 -17.33 -3.07
C THR A 146 7.51 -16.01 -2.43
N PHE A 147 6.58 -15.21 -1.90
CA PHE A 147 6.86 -13.91 -1.31
C PHE A 147 6.97 -13.96 0.21
N ALA A 148 6.83 -15.15 0.81
CA ALA A 148 6.96 -15.34 2.24
C ALA A 148 8.29 -14.78 2.78
N GLY A 149 8.21 -14.00 3.86
CA GLY A 149 9.37 -13.37 4.48
C GLY A 149 9.86 -12.09 3.80
N THR A 150 9.19 -11.63 2.74
CA THR A 150 9.41 -10.30 2.16
C THR A 150 8.52 -9.24 2.81
N ASN A 151 8.96 -7.99 2.72
CA ASN A 151 8.26 -6.84 3.29
C ASN A 151 7.98 -5.77 2.23
N VAL A 152 7.03 -4.90 2.56
CA VAL A 152 6.68 -3.65 1.88
C VAL A 152 6.83 -2.47 2.87
N LEU A 153 6.94 -1.25 2.36
CA LEU A 153 6.62 -0.05 3.14
C LEU A 153 5.13 0.27 2.94
N SER A 154 4.36 0.31 4.02
CA SER A 154 2.94 0.63 3.95
C SER A 154 2.66 2.05 4.46
N ILE A 155 1.77 2.75 3.76
CA ILE A 155 1.12 3.99 4.20
C ILE A 155 -0.35 3.64 4.39
N VAL A 156 -0.86 3.82 5.61
CA VAL A 156 -2.21 3.41 5.99
C VAL A 156 -2.96 4.55 6.63
N VAL A 157 -4.18 4.79 6.16
CA VAL A 157 -5.13 5.72 6.79
C VAL A 157 -6.51 5.08 6.87
N GLU A 158 -7.10 5.10 8.07
CA GLU A 158 -8.47 4.69 8.31
C GLU A 158 -9.32 5.89 8.72
N LEU A 159 -10.52 5.98 8.15
CA LEU A 159 -11.46 7.06 8.41
C LEU A 159 -12.92 6.60 8.36
N PRO A 160 -13.84 7.35 9.00
CA PRO A 160 -15.28 7.16 8.81
C PRO A 160 -15.69 7.27 7.34
N LYS A 161 -16.67 6.44 6.92
CA LYS A 161 -17.23 6.48 5.55
C LYS A 161 -17.79 7.87 5.20
N SER A 162 -18.33 8.58 6.19
CA SER A 162 -18.88 9.93 6.03
C SER A 162 -17.85 10.99 5.63
N MET A 163 -16.55 10.69 5.71
CA MET A 163 -15.48 11.62 5.32
C MET A 163 -15.06 11.50 3.85
N VAL A 164 -15.53 10.49 3.12
CA VAL A 164 -15.20 10.30 1.69
C VAL A 164 -16.35 10.68 0.75
N GLY A 165 -17.55 10.93 1.29
CA GLY A 165 -18.74 11.28 0.53
C GLY A 165 -20.01 10.81 1.22
N SER A 166 -21.16 11.15 0.64
CA SER A 166 -22.49 10.70 1.07
C SER A 166 -23.15 9.72 0.10
N GLY A 167 -22.48 9.39 -1.01
CA GLY A 167 -22.98 8.47 -2.02
C GLY A 167 -22.88 7.00 -1.62
N ASP A 168 -23.52 6.13 -2.41
CA ASP A 168 -23.52 4.67 -2.22
C ASP A 168 -22.24 4.00 -2.77
N SER A 169 -21.47 4.72 -3.58
CA SER A 169 -20.22 4.26 -4.19
C SER A 169 -19.14 5.32 -4.05
N VAL A 170 -17.88 4.86 -4.08
CA VAL A 170 -16.69 5.71 -4.12
C VAL A 170 -15.64 5.02 -4.98
N ASN A 171 -15.05 5.74 -5.93
CA ASN A 171 -13.95 5.28 -6.76
C ASN A 171 -12.63 5.77 -6.17
N LEU A 172 -11.64 4.89 -6.14
CA LEU A 172 -10.40 5.12 -5.40
C LEU A 172 -9.20 4.72 -6.25
N TRP A 173 -8.18 5.57 -6.28
CA TRP A 173 -6.87 5.23 -6.83
C TRP A 173 -5.76 5.91 -6.01
N VAL A 174 -4.53 5.47 -6.22
CA VAL A 174 -3.36 6.04 -5.56
C VAL A 174 -2.34 6.47 -6.59
N GLU A 175 -1.74 7.63 -6.35
CA GLU A 175 -0.64 8.16 -7.17
C GLU A 175 0.60 8.42 -6.31
N SER A 176 1.76 8.40 -6.95
CA SER A 176 2.99 8.93 -6.38
C SER A 176 3.51 10.03 -7.28
N LYS A 177 3.75 11.20 -6.71
CA LYS A 177 4.14 12.43 -7.41
C LYS A 177 5.49 12.89 -6.87
N ARG A 178 6.48 13.07 -7.75
CA ARG A 178 7.83 13.51 -7.36
C ARG A 178 7.93 15.03 -7.43
N LYS A 179 8.48 15.63 -6.39
CA LYS A 179 8.75 17.06 -6.31
C LYS A 179 9.58 17.53 -7.52
N GLN A 180 9.12 18.59 -8.19
CA GLN A 180 9.80 19.28 -9.28
C GLN A 180 10.54 20.52 -8.75
#